data_AF-A0A5J6QJG2-F1
#
_entry.id   AF-A0A5J6QJG2-F1
#
_cell.length_a   1.000
_cell.length_b   1.000
_cell.length_c   1.000
_cell.angle_alpha   90.00
_cell.angle_beta   90.00
_cell.angle_gamma   90.00
#
_symmetry.space_group_name_H-M   'P 1'
#
loop_
_entity.id
_entity.type
_entity.pdbx_description
1 polymer ?
#
loop_
_entity_poly.entity_id
_entity_poly.type
_entity_poly.pdbx_seq_one_letter_code
_entity_poly.pdbx_strand_id
1 'polypeptide(L)' 'MDVQKKAIGVRMPEDLKEWLSEQAEKNSRSVSGEIVHRLRQSREQERESKI' A
#
# COMPACT_ATOMS: atom_id res chain seq x y z
N MET A 1 22.16 4.20 -5.51
CA MET A 1 21.36 3.57 -6.57
C MET A 1 19.91 3.98 -6.36
N ASP A 2 19.47 5.03 -7.04
CA ASP A 2 18.12 5.55 -6.95
C ASP A 2 17.14 4.54 -7.55
N VAL A 3 16.40 3.83 -6.70
CA VAL A 3 15.33 2.94 -7.17
C VAL A 3 14.24 3.83 -7.75
N GLN A 4 14.12 3.85 -9.08
CA GLN A 4 13.14 4.66 -9.79
C GLN A 4 11.72 4.25 -9.34
N LYS A 5 11.05 5.11 -8.57
CA LYS A 5 9.66 4.91 -8.13
C LYS A 5 8.74 5.47 -9.21
N LYS A 6 7.94 4.60 -9.85
CA LYS A 6 6.92 5.00 -10.82
C LYS A 6 5.56 5.08 -10.13
N ALA A 7 4.88 6.22 -10.26
CA ALA A 7 3.53 6.37 -9.73
C ALA A 7 2.56 5.46 -10.50
N ILE A 8 1.69 4.75 -9.78
CA ILE A 8 0.60 3.97 -10.36
C ILE A 8 -0.70 4.68 -9.98
N GLY A 9 -1.49 5.07 -10.99
CA GLY A 9 -2.84 5.58 -10.78
C GLY A 9 -3.81 4.41 -10.60
N VAL A 10 -4.20 4.13 -9.35
CA VAL A 10 -5.16 3.06 -9.03
C VAL A 10 -6.56 3.66 -8.94
N ARG A 11 -7.50 3.10 -9.70
CA ARG A 11 -8.94 3.37 -9.48
C ARG A 11 -9.41 2.46 -8.35
N MET A 12 -10.03 3.04 -7.35
CA MET A 12 -10.55 2.33 -6.18
C MET A 12 -11.92 2.89 -5.79
N PRO A 13 -12.77 2.07 -5.14
CA PRO A 13 -13.99 2.55 -4.49
C PRO A 13 -13.69 3.69 -3.52
N GLU A 14 -14.67 4.59 -3.34
CA GLU A 14 -14.52 5.76 -2.46
C GLU A 14 -14.28 5.34 -1.02
N ASP A 15 -15.07 4.38 -0.50
CA ASP A 15 -14.94 3.86 0.87
C ASP A 15 -13.52 3.34 1.14
N LEU A 16 -12.95 2.64 0.14
CA LEU A 16 -11.62 2.04 0.28
C LEU A 16 -10.54 3.12 0.32
N LYS A 17 -10.72 4.21 -0.42
CA LYS A 17 -9.81 5.35 -0.42
C LYS A 17 -9.87 6.12 0.89
N GLU A 18 -11.07 6.34 1.42
CA GLU A 18 -11.27 7.00 2.71
C GLU A 18 -10.59 6.20 3.82
N TRP A 19 -10.90 4.91 3.89
CA TRP A 19 -10.27 4.01 4.84
C TRP A 19 -8.73 3.98 4.70
N LEU A 20 -8.19 3.91 3.48
CA LEU A 20 -6.74 3.98 3.25
C LEU A 20 -6.14 5.31 3.75
N SER A 21 -6.87 6.41 3.62
CA SER A 21 -6.41 7.74 4.05
C SER A 21 -6.36 7.84 5.57
N GLU A 22 -7.37 7.35 6.27
CA GLU A 22 -7.37 7.28 7.74
C GLU A 22 -6.22 6.41 8.28
N GLN A 23 -5.94 5.30 7.60
CA GLN A 23 -4.89 4.36 8.02
C GLN A 23 -3.50 4.96 7.78
N ALA A 24 -3.32 5.64 6.65
CA ALA A 24 -2.10 6.37 6.36
C ALA A 24 -1.83 7.46 7.41
N GLU A 25 -2.85 8.22 7.82
CA GLU A 25 -2.73 9.21 8.90
C GLU A 25 -2.33 8.57 10.24
N LYS A 26 -3.03 7.50 10.66
CA LYS A 26 -2.71 6.76 11.89
C LYS A 26 -1.28 6.22 11.91
N ASN A 27 -0.75 5.84 10.74
CA ASN A 27 0.59 5.29 10.60
C ASN A 27 1.66 6.33 10.24
N SER A 28 1.33 7.62 10.23
CA SER A 28 2.24 8.71 9.81
C SER A 28 2.87 8.48 8.44
N ARG A 29 2.07 8.00 7.47
CA ARG A 29 2.46 7.71 6.09
C ARG A 29 1.59 8.48 5.11
N SER A 30 2.09 8.70 3.90
CA SER A 30 1.23 9.11 2.78
C SER A 30 0.37 7.93 2.34
N VAL A 31 -0.78 8.20 1.72
CA VAL A 31 -1.68 7.16 1.16
C VAL A 31 -0.91 6.19 0.25
N SER A 32 -0.08 6.70 -0.65
CA SER A 32 0.78 5.87 -1.51
C SER A 32 1.77 5.01 -0.71
N GLY A 33 2.29 5.54 0.40
CA GLY A 33 3.18 4.82 1.30
C GLY A 33 2.47 3.68 2.03
N GLU A 34 1.23 3.90 2.47
CA GLU A 34 0.39 2.88 3.08
C GLU A 34 0.01 1.78 2.09
N ILE A 35 -0.36 2.14 0.86
CA ILE A 35 -0.64 1.17 -0.22
C ILE A 35 0.59 0.29 -0.46
N VAL A 36 1.78 0.89 -0.59
CA VAL A 36 3.03 0.14 -0.78
C VAL A 36 3.35 -0.75 0.42
N HIS A 37 3.13 -0.26 1.64
CA HIS A 37 3.35 -1.04 2.87
C HIS A 37 2.48 -2.30 2.89
N ARG A 38 1.18 -2.15 2.67
CA ARG A 38 0.22 -3.26 2.63
C ARG A 38 0.50 -4.24 1.49
N LEU A 39 0.87 -3.74 0.31
CA LEU A 39 1.27 -4.61 -0.81
C LEU A 39 2.52 -5.44 -0.49
N ARG A 40 3.48 -4.89 0.27
CA ARG A 40 4.66 -5.65 0.73
C ARG A 40 4.25 -6.76 1.69
N GLN A 41 3.40 -6.44 2.67
CA GLN A 41 2.89 -7.41 3.63
C GLN A 41 2.11 -8.53 2.93
N SER A 42 1.21 -8.19 2.00
CA SER A 42 0.47 -9.18 1.20
C SER A 42 1.41 -10.10 0.43
N ARG A 43 2.43 -9.53 -0.23
CA ARG A 43 3.42 -10.31 -0.99
C ARG A 43 4.25 -11.23 -0.09
N GLU A 44 4.57 -10.81 1.12
CA GLU A 44 5.28 -11.64 2.10
C GLU A 44 4.40 -12.80 2.57
N GLN A 45 3.14 -12.54 2.91
CA GLN A 45 2.17 -13.58 3.29
C GLN A 45 1.92 -14.61 2.19
N GLU A 46 1.85 -14.18 0.92
CA GLU A 46 1.72 -15.08 -0.23
C GLU A 46 2.95 -15.98 -0.41
N ARG A 47 4.15 -15.49 -0.07
CA ARG A 47 5.39 -16.28 -0.13
C ARG A 47 5.44 -17.31 0.98
N GLU A 48 5.02 -16.95 2.19
CA GLU A 48 5.00 -17.85 3.35
C GLU A 48 3.91 -18.93 3.23
N SER A 49 2.77 -18.61 2.61
CA SER A 49 1.68 -19.57 2.40
C SER A 49 1.94 -20.60 1.29
N LYS A 50 3.05 -20.47 0.55
CA LYS A 50 3.42 -21.37 -0.57
C LYS A 50 4.46 -22.43 -0.19
N ILE A 51 4.72 -22.61 1.11
CA ILE A 51 5.66 -23.60 1.67
C ILE A 51 4.87 -24.71 2.34
#